data_AF-A0A0N4UYT2-F1
#
_entry.id   AF-A0A0N4UYT2-F1
#
_cell.length_a   1.000
_cell.length_b   1.000
_cell.length_c   1.000
_cell.angle_alpha   90.00
_cell.angle_beta   90.00
_cell.angle_gamma   90.00
#
_symmetry.space_group_name_H-M   'P 1'
#
loop_
_entity.id
_entity.type
_entity.pdbx_description
1 polymer ?
#
loop_
_entity_poly.entity_id
_entity_poly.type
_entity_poly.pdbx_seq_one_letter_code
_entity_poly.pdbx_strand_id
1 'polypeptide(L)'
;MAVAFVSELKSVEQERSCPKLWFEFEGRCYYHIKSKLSAHKAWEKCRRHWGSDLVSIHDRYLNEFIANLEEDGLLIGLYYNEGKNAYQWTDETPVDFVSSGT
;
A
#
# COMPACT_ATOMS: atom_id res chain seq x y z
N MET A 1 -7.03 -0.53 -14.74
CA MET A 1 -8.17 0.03 -13.97
C MET A 1 -7.76 -0.03 -12.51
N ALA A 2 -7.89 1.04 -11.73
CA ALA A 2 -7.05 1.16 -10.54
C ALA A 2 -7.72 0.61 -9.25
N VAL A 3 -7.06 -0.36 -8.62
CA VAL A 3 -7.44 -1.06 -7.38
C VAL A 3 -6.48 -0.62 -6.27
N ALA A 4 -6.91 -0.41 -5.03
CA ALA A 4 -6.08 0.19 -3.98
C ALA A 4 -5.54 -0.79 -2.93
N PHE A 5 -4.31 -0.56 -2.46
CA PHE A 5 -3.53 -1.50 -1.66
C PHE A 5 -3.11 -0.94 -0.31
N VAL A 6 -3.34 -1.80 0.70
CA VAL A 6 -2.46 -2.22 1.78
C VAL A 6 -2.03 -1.20 2.83
N SER A 7 -2.33 -1.63 4.05
CA SER A 7 -2.19 -0.98 5.33
C SER A 7 -1.13 -1.69 6.15
N GLU A 8 0.04 -1.12 6.39
CA GLU A 8 0.94 -1.66 7.42
C GLU A 8 0.30 -1.48 8.81
N LEU A 9 -0.39 -2.51 9.30
CA LEU A 9 -0.77 -2.56 10.71
C LEU A 9 0.51 -2.78 11.51
N LYS A 10 0.96 -1.76 12.24
CA LYS A 10 1.96 -1.95 13.29
C LYS A 10 1.35 -2.90 14.30
N SER A 11 1.95 -4.08 14.44
CA SER A 11 1.51 -5.13 15.35
C SER A 11 1.22 -4.56 16.74
N VAL A 12 -0.06 -4.48 17.11
CA VAL A 12 -0.44 -4.44 18.52
C VAL A 12 -0.17 -5.85 19.03
N GLU A 13 0.65 -6.01 20.06
CA GLU A 13 1.21 -7.27 20.59
C GLU A 13 0.20 -8.40 20.91
N GLN A 14 -1.09 -8.26 20.62
CA GLN A 14 -2.14 -9.16 21.10
C GLN A 14 -2.80 -10.06 20.04
N GLU A 15 -2.62 -9.84 18.74
CA GLU A 15 -3.07 -10.80 17.70
C GLU A 15 -1.92 -11.09 16.70
N ARG A 16 -1.35 -12.31 16.79
CA ARG A 16 -0.23 -12.77 15.95
C ARG A 16 -0.62 -13.06 14.49
N SER A 17 -1.78 -12.61 14.03
CA SER A 17 -2.30 -12.93 12.70
C SER A 17 -2.98 -11.71 12.11
N CYS A 18 -2.87 -11.57 10.80
CA CYS A 18 -3.62 -10.55 10.08
C CYS A 18 -5.13 -10.77 10.23
N PRO A 19 -5.94 -9.69 10.21
CA PRO A 19 -7.39 -9.81 10.27
C PRO A 19 -7.94 -10.65 9.09
N LYS A 20 -9.14 -11.20 9.25
CA LYS A 20 -9.76 -12.01 8.20
C LYS A 20 -9.85 -11.24 6.87
N LEU A 21 -9.50 -11.89 5.76
CA LEU A 21 -9.43 -11.33 4.39
C LEU A 21 -8.23 -10.41 4.10
N TRP A 22 -7.30 -10.30 5.05
CA TRP A 22 -5.99 -9.67 4.81
C TRP A 22 -4.97 -10.74 4.44
N PHE A 23 -4.06 -10.37 3.55
CA PHE A 23 -2.89 -11.18 3.24
C PHE A 23 -1.76 -10.84 4.21
N GLU A 24 -1.05 -11.85 4.66
CA GLU A 24 0.18 -11.66 5.43
C GLU A 24 1.38 -11.80 4.50
N PHE A 25 2.30 -10.84 4.57
CA PHE A 25 3.57 -10.90 3.87
C PHE A 25 4.64 -10.30 4.79
N GLU A 26 5.70 -11.07 5.09
CA GLU A 26 6.80 -10.64 5.97
C GLU A 26 6.36 -10.00 7.31
N GLY A 27 5.33 -10.57 7.95
CA GLY A 27 4.84 -10.09 9.25
C GLY A 27 4.04 -8.78 9.19
N ARG A 28 3.72 -8.30 7.98
CA ARG A 28 2.83 -7.16 7.73
C ARG A 28 1.53 -7.65 7.09
N CYS A 29 0.47 -6.84 7.23
CA CYS A 29 -0.86 -7.18 6.76
C CYS A 29 -1.26 -6.34 5.54
N TYR A 30 -1.90 -6.96 4.57
CA TYR A 30 -2.15 -6.40 3.26
C TYR A 30 -3.62 -6.59 2.90
N TYR A 31 -4.36 -5.49 2.71
CA TYR A 31 -5.76 -5.56 2.27
C TYR A 31 -5.91 -5.18 0.79
N HIS A 32 -6.56 -6.05 0.03
CA HIS A 32 -6.86 -5.83 -1.38
C HIS A 32 -8.30 -5.30 -1.53
N ILE A 33 -8.44 -4.01 -1.85
CA ILE A 33 -9.75 -3.39 -2.09
C ILE A 33 -10.18 -3.64 -3.54
N LYS A 34 -11.07 -4.62 -3.75
CA LYS A 34 -11.69 -4.92 -5.06
C LYS A 34 -12.77 -3.88 -5.44
N SER A 35 -12.38 -2.62 -5.59
CA SER A 35 -13.27 -1.52 -5.98
C SER A 35 -12.53 -0.50 -6.83
N LYS A 36 -13.17 -0.02 -7.89
CA LYS A 36 -12.62 1.05 -8.75
C LYS A 36 -12.77 2.39 -8.04
N LEU A 37 -11.67 2.91 -7.50
CA LEU A 37 -11.64 4.18 -6.77
C LEU A 37 -10.57 5.10 -7.39
N SER A 38 -10.74 6.42 -7.21
CA SER A 38 -9.63 7.35 -7.44
C SER A 38 -8.61 7.21 -6.30
N ALA A 39 -7.34 7.57 -6.55
CA ALA A 39 -6.28 7.52 -5.54
C ALA A 39 -6.69 8.20 -4.22
N HIS A 40 -7.25 9.41 -4.30
CA HIS A 40 -7.73 10.13 -3.12
C HIS A 40 -8.83 9.40 -2.35
N LYS A 41 -9.87 8.89 -3.04
CA LYS A 41 -10.96 8.15 -2.40
C LYS A 41 -10.46 6.85 -1.76
N ALA A 42 -9.51 6.20 -2.40
CA ALA A 42 -8.93 4.99 -1.87
C ALA A 42 -8.11 5.26 -0.59
N TRP A 43 -7.27 6.30 -0.62
CA TRP A 43 -6.52 6.77 0.54
C TRP A 43 -7.44 7.15 1.71
N GLU A 44 -8.48 7.94 1.46
CA GLU A 44 -9.50 8.27 2.48
C GLU A 44 -10.18 7.02 3.04
N LYS A 45 -10.50 6.04 2.18
CA LYS A 45 -11.12 4.78 2.61
C LYS A 45 -10.18 3.99 3.52
N CYS A 46 -8.89 3.91 3.19
CA CYS A 46 -7.88 3.26 4.01
C CYS A 46 -7.81 3.88 5.42
N ARG A 47 -7.80 5.21 5.49
CA ARG A 47 -7.74 5.94 6.77
C ARG A 47 -9.04 5.80 7.57
N ARG A 48 -10.20 5.95 6.93
CA ARG A 48 -11.50 5.92 7.63
C ARG A 48 -11.89 4.54 8.14
N HIS A 49 -11.62 3.48 7.38
CA HIS A 49 -12.09 2.13 7.76
C HIS A 49 -11.08 1.36 8.61
N TRP A 50 -9.78 1.56 8.37
CA TRP A 50 -8.73 0.73 8.99
C TRP A 50 -7.64 1.54 9.68
N GLY A 51 -7.74 2.88 9.71
CA GLY A 51 -6.72 3.73 10.33
C GLY A 51 -5.36 3.62 9.65
N SER A 52 -5.36 3.48 8.33
CA SER A 52 -4.20 3.07 7.54
C SER A 52 -4.00 3.89 6.26
N ASP A 53 -2.84 3.78 5.64
CA ASP A 53 -2.50 4.44 4.38
C ASP A 53 -2.45 3.45 3.19
N LEU A 54 -2.24 3.99 1.98
CA LEU A 54 -1.95 3.17 0.81
C LEU A 54 -0.52 2.63 0.87
N VAL A 55 -0.26 1.52 0.18
CA VAL A 55 0.97 0.76 0.28
C VAL A 55 2.19 1.55 -0.11
N SER A 56 3.21 1.48 0.74
CA SER A 56 4.58 1.82 0.43
C SER A 56 5.35 0.56 0.07
N ILE A 57 6.21 0.66 -0.95
CA ILE A 57 7.02 -0.45 -1.44
C ILE A 57 8.48 -0.10 -1.16
N HIS A 58 9.12 -0.91 -0.31
CA HIS A 58 10.49 -0.70 0.15
C HIS A 58 11.46 -1.81 -0.29
N ASP A 59 10.94 -2.83 -0.96
CA ASP A 59 11.75 -3.95 -1.42
C ASP A 59 11.12 -4.63 -2.65
N ARG A 60 11.95 -5.42 -3.34
CA ARG A 60 11.57 -6.11 -4.57
C ARG A 60 10.55 -7.22 -4.33
N TYR A 61 10.61 -7.93 -3.20
CA TYR A 61 9.73 -9.06 -2.94
C TYR A 61 8.31 -8.58 -2.68
N LEU A 62 8.15 -7.49 -1.93
CA LEU A 62 6.86 -6.85 -1.77
C LEU A 62 6.34 -6.30 -3.11
N ASN A 63 7.20 -5.68 -3.92
CA ASN A 63 6.81 -5.23 -5.26
C ASN A 63 6.26 -6.38 -6.13
N GLU A 64 6.95 -7.51 -6.16
CA GLU A 64 6.51 -8.71 -6.90
C GLU A 64 5.24 -9.32 -6.30
N PHE A 65 5.14 -9.38 -4.96
CA PHE A 65 3.94 -9.86 -4.28
C PHE A 65 2.71 -9.02 -4.66
N ILE A 66 2.82 -7.69 -4.57
CA ILE A 66 1.75 -6.75 -4.92
C ILE A 66 1.40 -6.86 -6.40
N ALA A 67 2.40 -6.88 -7.30
CA ALA A 67 2.17 -7.00 -8.74
C ALA A 67 1.41 -8.28 -9.15
N ASN A 68 1.55 -9.36 -8.38
CA ASN A 68 0.84 -10.62 -8.64
C ASN A 68 -0.61 -10.63 -8.11
N LEU A 69 -1.05 -9.61 -7.35
CA LEU A 69 -2.41 -9.58 -6.80
C LEU A 69 -3.48 -9.19 -7.81
N GLU A 70 -3.10 -8.50 -8.89
CA GLU A 70 -4.03 -8.04 -9.93
C GLU A 70 -3.28 -7.67 -11.21
N GLU A 71 -3.79 -8.11 -12.36
CA GLU A 71 -3.18 -7.87 -13.68
C GLU A 71 -3.39 -6.42 -14.17
N ASP A 72 -4.48 -5.77 -13.75
CA ASP A 72 -4.94 -4.47 -14.26
C ASP A 72 -4.27 -3.24 -13.62
N GLY A 73 -3.26 -3.47 -12.77
CA GLY A 73 -2.47 -2.44 -12.10
C GLY A 73 -3.11 -1.87 -10.83
N LEU A 74 -2.23 -1.47 -9.91
CA LEU A 74 -2.58 -1.18 -8.52
C LEU A 74 -2.24 0.26 -8.11
N LEU A 75 -3.18 0.92 -7.46
CA LEU A 75 -2.98 2.16 -6.72
C LEU A 75 -2.19 1.86 -5.47
N ILE A 76 -0.97 2.37 -5.49
CA ILE A 76 -0.05 2.41 -4.36
C ILE A 76 0.00 3.82 -3.76
N GLY A 77 0.64 3.95 -2.61
CA GLY A 77 0.77 5.21 -1.88
C GLY A 77 1.78 6.19 -2.45
N LEU A 78 2.40 5.90 -3.59
CA LEU A 78 3.38 6.80 -4.21
C LEU A 78 2.66 7.95 -4.90
N TYR A 79 2.99 9.18 -4.51
CA TYR A 79 2.49 10.37 -5.18
C TYR A 79 3.60 11.40 -5.38
N TYR A 80 3.41 12.28 -6.36
CA TYR A 80 4.32 13.40 -6.59
C TYR A 80 3.89 14.60 -5.74
N ASN A 81 4.77 15.07 -4.86
CA ASN A 81 4.55 16.27 -4.07
C ASN A 81 5.15 17.47 -4.80
N GLU A 82 4.28 18.29 -5.41
CA GLU A 82 4.71 19.49 -6.17
C GLU A 82 5.46 20.50 -5.30
N GLY A 83 5.02 20.71 -4.04
CA GLY A 83 5.66 21.67 -3.14
C GLY A 83 7.06 21.28 -2.70
N LYS A 84 7.38 19.97 -2.71
CA LYS A 84 8.72 19.45 -2.41
C LYS A 84 9.49 19.01 -3.65
N ASN A 85 8.87 19.10 -4.83
CA ASN A 85 9.41 18.66 -6.11
C ASN A 85 10.00 17.23 -6.04
N ALA A 86 9.29 16.31 -5.38
CA ALA A 86 9.78 14.96 -5.09
C ALA A 86 8.63 13.95 -4.92
N TYR A 87 8.92 12.67 -5.16
CA TYR A 87 8.01 11.56 -4.85
C TYR A 87 7.97 11.27 -3.36
N GLN A 88 6.78 10.93 -2.83
CA GLN A 88 6.55 10.62 -1.42
C GLN A 88 5.53 9.49 -1.28
N TRP A 89 5.67 8.72 -0.21
CA TRP A 89 4.66 7.76 0.22
C TRP A 89 3.57 8.43 1.09
N THR A 90 2.33 7.97 0.98
CA THR A 90 1.20 8.49 1.79
C THR A 90 1.32 8.19 3.29
N ASP A 91 2.12 7.21 3.66
CA ASP A 91 2.43 6.81 5.04
C ASP A 91 3.65 7.55 5.62
N GLU A 92 4.20 8.51 4.88
CA GLU A 92 5.36 9.34 5.25
C GLU A 92 6.69 8.59 5.39
N THR A 93 6.75 7.32 4.97
CA THR A 93 8.01 6.57 4.90
C THR A 93 8.94 7.14 3.82
N PRO A 94 10.26 6.98 3.97
CA PRO A 94 11.20 7.45 2.96
C PRO A 94 11.04 6.67 1.64
N VAL A 95 11.22 7.37 0.52
CA VAL A 95 11.35 6.72 -0.79
C VAL A 95 12.78 6.22 -0.93
N ASP A 96 13.02 4.98 -0.50
CA ASP A 96 14.32 4.29 -0.47
C ASP A 96 14.42 3.17 -1.52
N PHE A 97 13.28 2.69 -2.02
CA PHE A 97 13.17 1.74 -3.11
C PHE A 97 12.55 2.39 -4.34
N VAL A 98 13.29 2.35 -5.45
CA VAL A 98 12.82 2.74 -6.77
C VAL A 98 13.05 1.54 -7.68
N SER A 99 11.96 0.93 -8.17
CA SER A 99 12.07 -0.08 -9.22
C SER A 99 12.54 0.63 -10.49
N SER A 100 13.86 0.64 -10.68
CA SER A 100 14.47 1.15 -11.89
C SER A 100 14.09 0.17 -13.00
N GLY A 101 13.15 0.55 -13.86
CA GLY A 101 12.79 -0.25 -15.02
C GLY A 101 14.03 -0.48 -15.89
N THR A 102 14.39 -1.74 -16.11
CA THR A 102 15.14 -2.14 -17.31
C THR A 102 14.25 -2.02 -18.54
#